data_AF-A0A849RZ93-F1
#
_entry.id   AF-A0A849RZ93-F1
#
_cell.length_a   1.000
_cell.length_b   1.000
_cell.length_c   1.000
_cell.angle_alpha   90.00
_cell.angle_beta   90.00
_cell.angle_gamma   90.00
#
_symmetry.space_group_name_H-M   'P 1'
#
loop_
_entity.id
_entity.type
_entity.pdbx_description
1 polymer ?
#
loop_
_entity_poly.entity_id
_entity_poly.type
_entity_poly.pdbx_seq_one_letter_code
_entity_poly.pdbx_strand_id
1 'polypeptide(L)' 'MTSSQKILDQMRREPTNVRYSDLLKICEECFGKPRQSGTSHTLFKTPWPGDPRVNIQNDKGKAKAY' A
#
# COMPACT_ATOMS: atom_id res chain seq x y z
N MET A 1 16.57 3.91 4.42
CA MET A 1 15.26 3.33 4.09
C MET A 1 14.84 2.37 5.19
N THR A 2 13.61 2.44 5.68
CA THR A 2 13.07 1.51 6.68
C THR A 2 12.90 0.12 6.05
N SER A 3 13.25 -0.94 6.76
CA SER A 3 13.06 -2.31 6.26
C SER A 3 11.58 -2.65 6.19
N SER A 4 11.17 -3.44 5.20
CA SER A 4 9.78 -3.83 4.99
C SER A 4 9.16 -4.49 6.22
N GLN A 5 9.96 -5.26 6.96
CA GLN A 5 9.55 -5.89 8.20
C GLN A 5 9.20 -4.87 9.30
N LYS A 6 10.02 -3.81 9.46
CA LYS A 6 9.72 -2.71 10.40
C LYS A 6 8.46 -1.94 10.01
N ILE A 7 8.24 -1.75 8.71
CA ILE A 7 7.03 -1.11 8.19
C ILE A 7 5.81 -1.99 8.51
N LEU A 8 5.87 -3.29 8.27
CA LEU A 8 4.80 -4.24 8.59
C LEU A 8 4.47 -4.29 10.08
N ASP A 9 5.49 -4.29 10.94
CA ASP A 9 5.27 -4.23 12.40
C ASP A 9 4.62 -2.92 12.83
N GLN A 10 4.99 -1.79 12.23
CA GLN A 10 4.32 -0.51 12.47
C GLN A 10 2.87 -0.54 11.99
N MET A 11 2.60 -1.02 10.78
CA MET A 11 1.23 -1.14 10.23
C MET A 11 0.34 -2.01 11.11
N ARG A 12 0.88 -3.07 11.71
CA ARG A 12 0.16 -3.93 12.66
C ARG A 12 -0.17 -3.23 13.98
N ARG A 13 0.74 -2.37 14.47
CA ARG A 13 0.56 -1.62 15.72
C ARG A 13 -0.35 -0.40 15.55
N GLU A 14 -0.20 0.31 14.43
CA GLU A 14 -0.89 1.57 14.14
C GLU A 14 -1.49 1.58 12.72
N PRO A 15 -2.53 0.78 12.44
CA PRO A 15 -3.08 0.63 11.09
C PRO A 15 -3.69 1.92 10.53
N THR A 16 -4.11 2.85 11.39
CA THR A 16 -4.68 4.15 11.00
C THR A 16 -3.62 5.25 10.78
N ASN A 17 -2.35 4.97 11.08
CA ASN A 17 -1.26 5.94 11.03
C ASN A 17 -0.11 5.46 10.13
N VAL A 18 -0.47 4.99 8.93
CA VAL A 18 0.48 4.46 7.96
C VAL A 18 0.84 5.55 6.94
N ARG A 19 2.14 5.76 6.68
CA ARG A 19 2.57 6.66 5.61
C ARG A 19 2.24 6.04 4.25
N TYR A 20 1.76 6.85 3.31
CA TYR A 20 1.41 6.36 1.98
C TYR A 20 2.60 5.72 1.26
N SER A 21 3.79 6.31 1.37
CA SER A 21 5.02 5.79 0.77
C SER A 21 5.41 4.41 1.30
N ASP A 22 5.18 4.17 2.60
CA ASP A 22 5.50 2.91 3.24
C ASP A 22 4.52 1.81 2.81
N LEU A 23 3.22 2.15 2.73
CA LEU A 23 2.21 1.24 2.18
C LEU A 23 2.45 0.92 0.71
N LEU A 24 2.78 1.94 -0.11
CA LEU A 24 3.12 1.78 -1.51
C LEU A 24 4.27 0.78 -1.68
N LYS A 25 5.35 0.94 -0.92
CA LYS A 25 6.51 0.05 -0.96
C LYS A 25 6.13 -1.40 -0.64
N ILE A 26 5.35 -1.62 0.43
CA ILE A 26 4.89 -2.97 0.79
C ILE A 26 4.00 -3.56 -0.31
N CYS A 27 3.09 -2.77 -0.87
CA CYS A 27 2.25 -3.22 -1.97
C CYS A 27 3.06 -3.56 -3.22
N GLU A 28 4.10 -2.80 -3.55
CA GLU A 28 5.00 -3.10 -4.66
C GLU A 28 5.80 -4.40 -4.44
N GLU A 29 6.24 -4.66 -3.21
CA GLU A 29 6.93 -5.91 -2.86
C GLU A 29 6.00 -7.12 -2.87
N CYS A 30 4.74 -6.97 -2.43
CA CYS A 30 3.79 -8.08 -2.35
C CYS A 30 3.04 -8.36 -3.67
N PHE A 31 2.67 -7.31 -4.40
CA PHE A 31 1.81 -7.39 -5.58
C PHE A 31 2.53 -7.05 -6.89
N GLY A 32 3.77 -6.55 -6.82
CA GLY A 32 4.53 -6.08 -7.97
C GLY A 32 4.13 -4.67 -8.40
N LYS A 33 4.47 -4.32 -9.64
CA LYS A 33 4.24 -2.97 -10.16
C LYS A 33 2.74 -2.62 -10.18
N PRO A 34 2.37 -1.39 -9.78
CA PRO A 34 0.99 -0.96 -9.85
C PRO A 34 0.52 -0.93 -11.31
N ARG A 35 -0.73 -1.34 -11.53
CA ARG A 35 -1.39 -1.27 -12.84
C ARG A 35 -1.66 0.18 -13.23
N GLN A 36 -2.03 0.99 -12.26
CA GLN A 36 -2.32 2.40 -12.43
C GLN A 36 -1.81 3.15 -11.21
N SER A 37 -0.93 4.12 -11.44
CA SER A 37 -0.43 5.05 -10.43
C SER A 37 -0.84 6.46 -10.84
N GLY A 38 -1.78 7.06 -10.10
CA GLY A 38 -2.11 8.48 -10.19
C GLY A 38 -1.39 9.29 -9.12
N THR A 39 -1.66 10.59 -9.05
CA THR A 39 -1.10 11.48 -8.02
C THR A 39 -1.60 11.14 -6.61
N SER A 40 -2.79 10.56 -6.47
CA SER A 40 -3.43 10.25 -5.18
C SER A 40 -3.90 8.82 -5.00
N HIS A 41 -3.98 8.02 -6.07
CA HIS A 41 -4.49 6.64 -6.01
C HIS A 41 -3.54 5.71 -6.73
N THR A 42 -3.35 4.52 -6.17
CA THR A 42 -2.59 3.46 -6.81
C THR A 42 -3.35 2.15 -6.73
N LEU A 43 -3.53 1.51 -7.88
CA LEU A 43 -4.19 0.22 -8.01
C LEU A 43 -3.19 -0.89 -8.34
N PHE A 44 -3.26 -1.96 -7.57
CA PHE A 44 -2.48 -3.18 -7.75
C PHE A 44 -3.37 -4.32 -8.23
N LYS A 45 -2.81 -5.12 -9.15
CA LYS A 45 -3.37 -6.44 -9.47
C LYS A 45 -2.91 -7.42 -8.42
N THR A 46 -3.77 -8.35 -8.08
CA THR A 46 -3.41 -9.44 -7.17
C THR A 46 -3.33 -10.78 -7.90
N PRO A 47 -2.55 -11.75 -7.40
CA PRO A 47 -2.33 -13.03 -8.09
C PRO A 47 -3.47 -14.04 -7.97
N TRP A 48 -4.48 -13.79 -7.13
CA TRP A 48 -5.56 -14.74 -6.85
C TRP A 48 -6.75 -14.63 -7.83
N PRO A 49 -7.51 -15.72 -8.01
CA PRO A 49 -8.61 -15.78 -8.97
C PRO A 49 -9.76 -14.82 -8.61
N GLY A 50 -10.43 -14.29 -9.63
CA GLY A 50 -11.59 -13.37 -9.50
C GLY A 50 -11.30 -11.88 -9.74
N ASP A 51 -10.10 -11.51 -10.21
CA ASP A 51 -9.66 -10.12 -10.43
C ASP A 51 -9.88 -9.16 -9.24
N PRO A 52 -9.70 -9.56 -7.96
CA PRO A 52 -9.73 -8.57 -6.89
C PRO A 52 -8.53 -7.62 -7.04
N ARG A 53 -8.69 -6.40 -6.53
CA ARG A 53 -7.69 -5.33 -6.68
C ARG A 53 -7.42 -4.71 -5.34
N VAL A 54 -6.15 -4.38 -5.11
CA VAL A 54 -5.77 -3.57 -3.95
C VAL A 54 -5.67 -2.13 -4.42
N ASN A 55 -6.53 -1.27 -3.87
CA ASN A 55 -6.50 0.18 -4.12
C ASN A 55 -5.99 0.88 -2.86
N ILE A 56 -4.94 1.67 -3.00
CA ILE A 56 -4.42 2.53 -1.93
C ILE A 56 -4.61 3.98 -2.32
N GLN A 57 -5.01 4.81 -1.35
CA GLN A 57 -5.22 6.24 -1.55
C GLN A 57 -4.28 7.03 -0.63
N ASN A 58 -3.66 8.07 -1.20
CA ASN A 58 -2.89 9.07 -0.48
C ASN A 58 -3.84 10.15 0.05
N ASP A 59 -3.92 10.26 1.37
CA ASP A 59 -4.56 11.35 2.09
C ASP A 59 -3.50 12.19 2.81
N LYS A 60 -3.08 13.28 2.16
CA LYS A 60 -2.12 14.27 2.68
C LYS A 60 -0.82 13.65 3.26
N GLY A 61 -0.30 12.61 2.60
CA GLY A 61 0.94 11.92 2.97
C GLY A 61 0.73 10.63 3.77
N LYS A 62 -0.49 10.34 4.21
CA LYS A 62 -0.86 9.08 4.86
C LYS A 62 -1.67 8.20 3.91
N ALA A 63 -1.63 6.89 4.15
CA ALA A 63 -2.57 5.99 3.53
C ALA A 63 -3.96 6.21 4.13
N LYS A 64 -4.98 6.28 3.29
CA LYS A 64 -6.36 6.32 3.77
C LYS A 64 -6.71 5.00 4.47
N ALA A 65 -7.24 5.10 5.68
CA ALA A 65 -7.83 3.96 6.38
C ALA A 65 -9.18 3.62 5.72
N TYR A 66 -9.30 2.40 5.23
CA TYR A 66 -10.51 1.82 4.67
C TYR A 66 -11.06 0.74 5.61
#